data_AF-A0A450V733-F1
#
_entry.id   AF-A0A450V733-F1
#
_cell.length_a   1.000
_cell.length_b   1.000
_cell.length_c   1.000
_cell.angle_alpha   90.00
_cell.angle_beta   90.00
_cell.angle_gamma   90.00
#
_symmetry.space_group_name_H-M   'P 1'
#
loop_
_entity.id
_entity.type
_entity.pdbx_description
1 polymer ?
#
loop_
_entity_poly.entity_id
_entity_poly.type
_entity_poly.pdbx_seq_one_letter_code
_entity_poly.pdbx_strand_id
1 'polypeptide(L)' 'MKLHSPNFGNNQPIPGDHAFCIPDPENHVTFGGNKNPALSWSDVPAGAKSLVLICHDSDVPSKPDDVNQEG' A
#
# COMPACT_ATOMS: atom_id res chain seq x y z
N MET A 1 -16.22 -10.96 -7.37
CA MET A 1 -15.43 -9.72 -7.51
C MET A 1 -13.97 -10.03 -7.31
N LYS A 2 -13.11 -9.42 -8.13
CA LYS A 2 -11.66 -9.53 -8.06
C LYS A 2 -11.07 -8.12 -8.21
N LEU A 3 -10.01 -7.84 -7.46
CA LEU A 3 -9.20 -6.62 -7.60
C LEU A 3 -7.86 -7.01 -8.22
N HIS A 4 -7.40 -6.24 -9.19
CA HIS A 4 -6.14 -6.45 -9.88
C HIS A 4 -5.34 -5.15 -9.92
N SER A 5 -4.01 -5.27 -9.81
CA SER A 5 -3.07 -4.20 -10.10
C SER A 5 -1.98 -4.71 -11.03
N PRO A 6 -1.61 -3.97 -12.10
CA PRO A 6 -0.44 -4.30 -12.90
C PRO A 6 0.87 -3.89 -12.18
N ASN A 7 0.78 -3.10 -11.09
CA ASN A 7 1.95 -2.56 -10.41
C ASN A 7 2.58 -3.57 -9.44
N PHE A 8 1.77 -4.43 -8.81
CA PHE A 8 2.25 -5.48 -7.92
C PHE A 8 1.20 -6.58 -7.71
N GLY A 9 1.68 -7.77 -7.35
CA GLY A 9 0.84 -8.92 -7.03
C GLY A 9 0.36 -8.95 -5.58
N ASN A 10 -0.65 -9.78 -5.31
CA ASN A 10 -1.10 -10.02 -3.93
C ASN A 10 0.06 -10.56 -3.07
N ASN A 11 0.22 -10.03 -1.86
CA ASN A 11 1.31 -10.35 -0.92
C ASN A 11 2.73 -10.15 -1.48
N GLN A 12 2.90 -9.32 -2.53
CA GLN A 12 4.21 -8.91 -3.01
C GLN A 12 4.60 -7.56 -2.41
N PRO A 13 5.91 -7.25 -2.32
CA PRO A 13 6.37 -5.93 -1.89
C PRO A 13 5.76 -4.81 -2.72
N ILE A 14 5.41 -3.70 -2.06
CA ILE A 14 4.98 -2.47 -2.74
C ILE A 14 6.20 -1.83 -3.41
N PRO A 15 6.21 -1.62 -4.74
CA PRO A 15 7.31 -0.95 -5.42
C PRO A 15 7.50 0.49 -4.94
N GLY A 16 8.73 0.99 -4.99
CA GLY A 16 9.08 2.34 -4.51
C GLY A 16 8.28 3.49 -5.13
N ASP A 17 7.82 3.34 -6.37
CA ASP A 17 6.94 4.33 -7.03
C ASP A 17 5.58 4.50 -6.31
N HIS A 18 5.15 3.49 -5.57
CA HIS A 18 3.86 3.44 -4.87
C HIS A 18 4.00 3.49 -3.35
N ALA A 19 5.22 3.45 -2.82
CA ALA A 19 5.50 3.61 -1.41
C ALA A 19 5.73 5.09 -1.05
N PHE A 20 5.40 5.47 0.19
CA PHE A 20 5.74 6.78 0.73
C PHE A 20 7.24 6.92 0.97
N CYS A 21 7.86 5.84 1.45
CA CYS A 21 9.28 5.75 1.79
C CYS A 21 9.92 4.50 1.19
N ILE A 22 11.21 4.57 0.91
CA ILE A 22 12.05 3.46 0.43
C ILE A 22 13.35 3.37 1.23
N PRO A 23 14.00 2.19 1.31
CA PRO A 23 15.28 2.04 2.00
C PRO A 23 16.37 2.92 1.38
N ASP A 24 17.16 3.57 2.23
CA ASP A 24 18.33 4.37 1.82
C ASP A 24 19.56 3.95 2.65
N PRO A 25 20.71 3.61 2.02
CA PRO A 25 21.89 3.15 2.77
C PRO A 25 22.51 4.18 3.71
N GLU A 26 22.38 5.48 3.40
CA GLU A 26 23.02 6.56 4.18
C GLU A 26 22.09 7.11 5.26
N ASN A 27 20.81 7.32 4.91
CA ASN A 27 19.82 7.98 5.75
C ASN A 27 18.81 7.01 6.37
N HIS A 28 19.02 5.69 6.20
CA HIS A 28 18.11 4.59 6.53
C HIS A 28 16.83 4.57 5.66
N VAL A 29 16.25 5.74 5.36
CA VAL A 29 15.04 5.91 4.57
C VAL A 29 15.10 7.18 3.71
N THR A 30 14.48 7.15 2.53
CA THR A 30 14.21 8.34 1.71
C THR A 30 12.80 8.30 1.12
N PHE A 31 12.35 9.37 0.46
CA PHE A 31 11.02 9.42 -0.14
C PHE A 31 10.91 8.54 -1.38
N GLY A 32 9.81 7.79 -1.46
CA GLY A 32 9.39 7.09 -2.66
C GLY A 32 8.54 7.97 -3.58
N GLY A 33 7.94 7.36 -4.59
CA GLY A 33 7.08 8.07 -5.55
C GLY A 33 5.73 8.48 -4.96
N ASN A 34 5.26 7.79 -3.92
CA ASN A 34 3.98 8.03 -3.24
C ASN A 34 2.77 8.15 -4.21
N LYS A 35 2.77 7.37 -5.29
CA LYS A 35 1.67 7.35 -6.26
C LYS A 35 0.72 6.19 -5.98
N ASN A 36 -0.58 6.44 -6.07
CA ASN A 36 -1.56 5.36 -6.05
C ASN A 36 -1.29 4.36 -7.19
N PRO A 37 -1.33 3.04 -6.94
CA PRO A 37 -1.20 2.06 -8.00
C PRO A 37 -2.44 2.08 -8.91
N ALA A 38 -2.26 1.60 -10.14
CA ALA A 38 -3.37 1.30 -11.02
C ALA A 38 -4.16 0.12 -10.44
N LEU A 39 -5.48 0.26 -10.39
CA LEU A 39 -6.40 -0.73 -9.82
C LEU A 39 -7.56 -0.94 -10.77
N SER A 40 -7.94 -2.20 -10.98
CA SER A 40 -9.12 -2.57 -11.76
C SER A 40 -9.92 -3.65 -11.06
N TRP A 41 -11.24 -3.57 -11.19
CA TRP A 41 -12.17 -4.56 -10.66
C TRP A 41 -12.79 -5.36 -11.79
N SER A 42 -12.98 -6.65 -11.56
CA SER A 42 -13.79 -7.54 -12.40
C SER A 42 -14.75 -8.36 -11.56
N ASP A 43 -15.74 -8.98 -12.19
CA ASP A 43 -16.75 -9.80 -11.52
C ASP A 43 -17.49 -9.04 -10.39
N VAL A 44 -17.77 -7.74 -10.58
CA VAL A 44 -18.52 -6.91 -9.62
C VAL A 44 -19.98 -7.41 -9.57
N PRO A 45 -20.57 -7.64 -8.37
CA PRO A 45 -21.94 -8.14 -8.28
C PRO A 45 -22.96 -7.19 -8.93
N ALA A 46 -23.93 -7.73 -9.67
CA ALA A 46 -24.89 -6.93 -10.45
C ALA A 46 -25.73 -5.95 -9.62
N GLY A 47 -25.91 -6.20 -8.31
CA GLY A 47 -26.63 -5.30 -7.40
C GLY A 47 -25.77 -4.22 -6.73
N ALA A 48 -24.45 -4.18 -6.98
CA ALA A 48 -23.56 -3.19 -6.36
C ALA A 48 -23.87 -1.78 -6.88
N LYS A 49 -24.13 -0.84 -5.97
CA LYS A 49 -24.43 0.56 -6.30
C LYS A 49 -23.21 1.48 -6.20
N SER A 50 -22.20 1.05 -5.45
CA SER A 50 -20.94 1.76 -5.26
C SER A 50 -19.83 0.78 -4.87
N LEU A 51 -18.58 1.23 -4.98
CA LEU A 51 -17.40 0.54 -4.47
C LEU A 51 -16.65 1.49 -3.54
N VAL A 52 -15.99 0.92 -2.53
CA VAL A 52 -15.08 1.63 -1.62
C VAL A 52 -13.74 0.91 -1.63
N LEU A 53 -12.64 1.66 -1.65
CA LEU A 53 -11.28 1.15 -1.55
C LEU A 53 -10.65 1.69 -0.27
N ILE A 54 -10.09 0.79 0.53
CA ILE A 54 -9.36 1.13 1.76
C ILE A 54 -7.97 0.52 1.65
N CYS A 55 -6.94 1.34 1.82
CA CYS A 55 -5.58 0.89 2.09
C CYS A 55 -5.40 0.87 3.61
N HIS A 56 -5.18 -0.30 4.20
CA HIS A 56 -5.05 -0.49 5.63
C HIS A 56 -3.80 -1.31 5.91
N ASP A 57 -2.90 -0.74 6.70
CA ASP A 57 -1.77 -1.43 7.30
C ASP A 57 -2.13 -1.70 8.77
N SER A 58 -2.29 -2.97 9.12
CA SER A 58 -2.60 -3.39 10.48
C SER A 58 -1.37 -3.54 11.37
N ASP A 59 -0.17 -3.47 10.77
CA ASP A 59 1.10 -3.73 11.45
C ASP A 59 1.71 -2.45 12.03
N VAL A 60 1.20 -1.27 11.63
CA VAL A 60 1.64 0.01 12.20
C VAL A 60 1.41 0.05 13.71
N PRO A 61 2.38 0.53 14.50
CA PRO A 61 2.19 0.68 15.93
C PRO A 61 1.03 1.64 16.24
N SER A 62 0.04 1.17 17.02
CA SER A 62 -1.12 1.97 17.40
C SER A 62 -0.82 3.02 18.47
N LYS A 63 0.31 2.88 19.18
CA LYS A 63 0.83 3.88 20.11
C LYS A 63 1.89 4.72 19.38
N PRO A 64 1.75 6.06 19.38
CA PRO A 64 2.71 6.93 18.72
C PRO A 64 4.16 6.75 19.19
N ASP A 65 4.39 6.43 20.46
CA ASP A 65 5.74 6.27 21.01
C ASP A 65 6.43 4.99 20.50
N ASP A 66 5.68 4.03 19.96
CA ASP A 66 6.21 2.77 19.44
C ASP A 66 6.61 2.89 17.94
N VAL A 67 6.35 4.03 17.28
CA VAL A 67 6.72 4.23 15.88
C VAL A 67 8.23 4.47 15.75
N ASN A 68 8.85 3.94 14.69
CA ASN A 68 10.24 4.17 14.30
C ASN A 68 11.29 3.89 15.41
N GLN A 69 11.00 2.99 16.35
CA GLN A 69 11.99 2.60 17.36
C GLN A 69 13.10 1.74 16.75
N GLU A 70 14.35 2.02 17.12
CA GLU A 70 15.50 1.19 16.73
C GLU A 70 15.48 -0.14 17.50
N GLY A 71 16.00 -1.20 16.87
CA GLY A 71 16.18 -2.54 17.46
C GLY A 71 17.63 -2.84 17.78
#